data_AF-A0A8C5KL34-F1
#
_entry.id   AF-A0A8C5KL34-F1
#
_cell.length_a   1.000
_cell.length_b   1.000
_cell.length_c   1.000
_cell.angle_alpha   90.00
_cell.angle_beta   90.00
_cell.angle_gamma   90.00
#
_symmetry.space_group_name_H-M   'P 1'
#
loop_
_entity.id
_entity.type
_entity.pdbx_description
1 polymer ?
#
loop_
_entity_poly.entity_id
_entity_poly.type
_entity_poly.pdbx_seq_one_letter_code
_entity_poly.pdbx_strand_id
1 'polypeptide(L)'
;LGDKQKSKKTCKAFQDISQYFSKREWAKLSYSEKTTYVYMKRNYTTMTKLGLKANLPVFMQSKKQAVESKDNDSDKDDGCEKQ
;
A
#
# COMPACT_ATOMS: atom_id res chain seq x y z
N LEU A 1 -15.37 -10.66 17.51
CA LEU A 1 -14.17 -9.82 17.82
C LEU A 1 -13.04 -9.95 16.77
N GLY A 2 -12.89 -11.10 16.10
CA GLY A 2 -11.79 -11.35 15.13
C GLY A 2 -11.84 -10.54 13.83
N ASP A 3 -13.03 -10.18 13.33
CA ASP A 3 -13.15 -9.52 12.01
C ASP A 3 -12.68 -8.07 12.03
N LYS A 4 -12.92 -7.36 13.14
CA LYS A 4 -12.48 -5.97 13.32
C LYS A 4 -10.96 -5.82 13.36
N GLN A 5 -10.26 -6.85 13.83
CA GLN A 5 -8.80 -6.85 13.83
C GLN A 5 -8.22 -7.22 12.46
N LYS A 6 -8.87 -8.14 11.73
CA LYS A 6 -8.49 -8.47 10.34
C LYS A 6 -8.65 -7.26 9.42
N SER A 7 -9.78 -6.55 9.48
CA SER A 7 -10.01 -5.35 8.68
C SER A 7 -8.99 -4.24 8.97
N LYS A 8 -8.65 -4.00 10.25
CA LYS A 8 -7.64 -3.02 10.63
C LYS A 8 -6.24 -3.35 10.09
N LYS A 9 -5.85 -4.64 10.06
CA LYS A 9 -4.57 -5.08 9.50
C LYS A 9 -4.53 -4.89 7.98
N THR A 10 -5.62 -5.22 7.28
CA THR A 10 -5.73 -5.04 5.84
C THR A 10 -5.69 -3.55 5.46
N CYS A 11 -6.42 -2.69 6.17
CA CYS A 11 -6.43 -1.25 5.94
C CYS A 11 -5.00 -0.66 6.02
N LYS A 12 -4.25 -0.99 7.07
CA LYS A 12 -2.84 -0.56 7.20
C LYS A 12 -1.96 -1.06 6.06
N ALA A 13 -2.16 -2.30 5.62
CA ALA A 13 -1.38 -2.86 4.51
C ALA A 13 -1.70 -2.15 3.19
N PHE A 14 -2.97 -1.79 2.96
CA PHE A 14 -3.39 -1.03 1.78
C PHE A 14 -2.85 0.40 1.80
N GLN A 15 -2.86 1.09 2.95
CA GLN A 15 -2.23 2.40 3.09
C GLN A 15 -0.74 2.35 2.73
N ASP A 16 -0.02 1.34 3.22
CA ASP A 16 1.40 1.11 2.96
C ASP A 16 1.72 0.78 1.48
N ILE A 17 0.73 0.33 0.70
CA ILE A 17 0.88 0.13 -0.75
C ILE A 17 0.43 1.35 -1.53
N SER A 18 -0.63 2.04 -1.10
CA SER A 18 -1.21 3.17 -1.82
C SER A 18 -0.23 4.31 -2.08
N GLN A 19 0.79 4.47 -1.22
CA GLN A 19 1.87 5.46 -1.39
C GLN A 19 2.66 5.32 -2.70
N TYR A 20 2.62 4.16 -3.35
CA TYR A 20 3.31 3.91 -4.61
C TYR A 20 2.49 4.25 -5.86
N PHE A 21 1.22 4.62 -5.69
CA PHE A 21 0.28 4.90 -6.77
C PHE A 21 -0.27 6.32 -6.61
N SER A 22 -0.64 6.97 -7.73
CA SER A 22 -1.47 8.17 -7.64
C SER A 22 -2.86 7.84 -7.10
N LYS A 23 -3.57 8.82 -6.54
CA LYS A 23 -4.96 8.64 -6.08
C LYS A 23 -5.87 8.04 -7.18
N ARG A 24 -5.69 8.46 -8.44
CA ARG A 24 -6.47 7.96 -9.59
C ARG A 24 -6.12 6.52 -9.96
N GLU A 25 -4.85 6.13 -9.90
CA GLU A 25 -4.46 4.73 -10.16
C GLU A 25 -4.95 3.83 -9.04
N TRP A 26 -4.76 4.24 -7.78
CA TRP A 26 -5.19 3.48 -6.61
C TRP A 26 -6.70 3.22 -6.59
N ALA A 27 -7.51 4.23 -6.96
CA ALA A 27 -8.97 4.11 -7.05
C ALA A 27 -9.43 3.14 -8.15
N LYS A 28 -8.63 2.91 -9.19
CA LYS A 28 -8.95 1.96 -10.27
C LYS A 28 -8.64 0.51 -9.90
N LEU A 29 -7.82 0.27 -8.88
CA LEU A 29 -7.43 -1.08 -8.48
C LEU A 29 -8.56 -1.76 -7.69
N SER A 30 -8.86 -3.00 -8.08
CA SER A 30 -9.72 -3.89 -7.32
C SER A 30 -9.08 -4.31 -5.99
N TYR A 31 -9.89 -4.82 -5.06
CA TYR A 31 -9.39 -5.38 -3.79
C TYR A 31 -8.36 -6.51 -3.99
N SER A 32 -8.56 -7.35 -5.01
CA SER A 32 -7.64 -8.46 -5.33
C SER A 32 -6.29 -7.95 -5.83
N GLU A 33 -6.29 -6.93 -6.68
CA GLU A 33 -5.06 -6.29 -7.16
C GLU A 33 -4.32 -5.60 -6.00
N LYS A 34 -5.04 -4.82 -5.18
CA LYS A 34 -4.49 -4.19 -3.96
C LYS A 34 -3.84 -5.25 -3.05
N THR A 35 -4.50 -6.40 -2.88
CA THR A 35 -3.97 -7.54 -2.11
C THR A 35 -2.72 -8.14 -2.74
N THR A 36 -2.68 -8.29 -4.06
CA THR A 36 -1.52 -8.80 -4.80
C THR A 36 -0.29 -7.90 -4.57
N TYR A 37 -0.44 -6.58 -4.63
CA TYR A 37 0.65 -5.65 -4.35
C TYR A 37 1.16 -5.73 -2.91
N VAL A 38 0.26 -5.93 -1.93
CA VAL A 38 0.67 -6.19 -0.53
C VAL A 38 1.58 -7.42 -0.45
N TYR A 39 1.20 -8.50 -1.12
CA TYR A 39 2.01 -9.72 -1.15
C TYR A 39 3.36 -9.50 -1.84
N MET A 40 3.38 -8.82 -2.98
CA MET A 40 4.63 -8.52 -3.70
C MET A 40 5.62 -7.73 -2.84
N LYS A 41 5.16 -6.68 -2.14
CA LYS A 41 6.03 -5.89 -1.25
C LYS A 41 6.55 -6.72 -0.07
N ARG A 42 5.70 -7.53 0.55
CA ARG A 42 6.09 -8.41 1.66
C ARG A 42 7.12 -9.44 1.22
N ASN A 43 6.88 -10.10 0.08
CA ASN A 43 7.80 -11.08 -0.48
C ASN A 43 9.17 -10.46 -0.79
N TYR A 44 9.19 -9.31 -1.47
CA TYR A 44 10.42 -8.54 -1.71
C TYR A 44 11.17 -8.24 -0.41
N THR A 45 10.47 -7.66 0.57
CA THR A 45 11.06 -7.29 1.87
C THR A 45 11.63 -8.51 2.60
N THR A 46 10.92 -9.64 2.59
CA THR A 46 11.37 -10.88 3.22
C THR A 46 12.62 -11.41 2.52
N MET A 47 12.63 -11.49 1.19
CA MET A 47 13.81 -11.94 0.44
C MET A 47 15.03 -11.06 0.72
N THR A 48 14.87 -9.73 0.72
CA THR A 48 15.95 -8.80 1.04
C THR A 48 16.47 -8.99 2.48
N LYS A 49 15.59 -9.17 3.46
CA LYS A 49 15.98 -9.43 4.87
C LYS A 49 16.74 -10.74 5.06
N LEU A 50 16.49 -11.72 4.20
CA LEU A 50 17.22 -12.99 4.18
C LEU A 50 18.57 -12.90 3.44
N GLY A 51 18.96 -11.71 2.96
CA GLY A 51 20.19 -11.52 2.18
C GLY A 51 20.10 -12.02 0.74
N LEU A 52 18.90 -12.37 0.26
CA LEU A 52 18.69 -12.81 -1.11
C LEU A 52 18.63 -11.59 -2.03
N LYS A 53 19.25 -11.71 -3.21
CA LYS A 53 19.17 -10.69 -4.26
C LYS A 53 17.78 -10.74 -4.91
N ALA A 54 16.91 -9.83 -4.49
CA ALA A 54 15.59 -9.65 -5.08
C ALA A 54 15.55 -8.40 -5.97
N ASN A 55 14.86 -8.49 -7.12
CA ASN A 55 14.59 -7.31 -7.94
C ASN A 55 13.51 -6.45 -7.27
N LEU A 56 13.73 -5.14 -7.23
CA LEU A 56 12.74 -4.18 -6.73
C LEU A 56 11.50 -4.23 -7.64
N PRO A 57 10.30 -4.56 -7.12
CA PRO A 57 9.08 -4.60 -7.93
C PRO A 57 8.84 -3.27 -8.64
N VAL A 58 8.40 -3.32 -9.89
CA VAL A 58 8.23 -2.12 -10.74
C VAL A 58 7.32 -1.07 -10.09
N PHE A 59 6.24 -1.50 -9.44
CA PHE A 59 5.35 -0.58 -8.75
C PHE A 59 6.01 0.11 -7.55
N MET A 60 7.09 -0.43 -6.97
CA MET A 60 7.86 0.24 -5.90
C MET A 60 8.92 1.20 -6.45
N GLN A 61 9.13 1.23 -7.78
CA GLN A 61 10.08 2.11 -8.44
C GLN A 61 9.53 3.52 -8.69
N SER A 62 8.28 3.81 -8.27
CA SER A 62 7.67 5.14 -8.36
C SER A 62 8.42 6.17 -7.48
N LYS A 63 9.38 6.82 -8.14
CA LYS A 63 10.20 8.01 -7.85
C LYS A 63 9.56 8.99 -6.84
N LYS A 64 10.19 9.32 -5.70
CA LYS A 64 11.11 10.46 -5.50
C LYS A 64 10.67 11.87 -5.98
N GLN A 65 9.45 12.09 -6.50
CA GLN A 65 8.96 13.42 -6.89
C GLN A 65 7.52 13.69 -6.44
N ALA A 66 7.34 13.78 -5.12
CA ALA A 66 6.21 14.49 -4.51
C ALA A 66 6.72 15.25 -3.27
N VAL A 67 7.77 16.05 -3.48
CA VAL A 67 7.95 17.26 -2.69
C VAL A 67 7.26 18.34 -3.52
N GLU A 68 6.44 19.16 -2.85
CA GLU A 68 5.50 20.17 -3.39
C GLU A 68 4.09 19.57 -3.66
N SER A 69 3.03 19.87 -2.90
CA SER A 69 2.77 20.95 -1.95
C SER A 69 2.23 20.40 -0.62
N LYS A 70 2.61 21.07 0.47
CA LYS A 70 1.86 21.05 1.73
C LYS A 70 0.44 21.51 1.42
N ASP A 71 -0.53 20.65 1.66
CA ASP A 71 -1.83 21.08 2.18
C ASP A 71 -2.15 20.15 3.35
N ASN A 72 -2.04 20.73 4.54
CA ASN A 72 -2.64 20.17 5.74
C ASN A 72 -4.15 20.30 5.57
N ASP A 73 -4.88 19.19 5.56
CA ASP A 73 -5.95 19.08 6.53
C ASP A 73 -6.11 17.62 6.96
N SER A 74 -6.14 17.45 8.26
CA SER A 74 -6.20 16.17 8.94
C SER A 74 -7.67 15.79 9.06
N ASP A 75 -8.15 14.93 8.17
CA ASP A 75 -9.29 14.09 8.48
C ASP A 75 -8.92 12.62 8.27
N LYS A 76 -8.75 11.93 9.39
CA LYS A 76 -8.68 10.47 9.44
C LYS A 76 -10.07 9.94 9.16
N ASP A 77 -10.41 9.81 7.88
CA ASP A 77 -11.50 8.96 7.48
C ASP A 77 -11.06 7.49 7.66
N ASP A 78 -11.53 6.87 8.75
CA ASP A 78 -11.44 5.43 9.01
C ASP A 78 -12.40 4.63 8.09
N GLY A 79 -12.62 5.11 6.88
CA GLY A 79 -13.37 4.46 5.81
C GLY A 79 -12.51 3.42 5.12
N CYS A 80 -12.26 2.30 5.79
CA CYS A 80 -11.96 1.05 5.08
C CYS A 80 -13.13 0.82 4.12
N GLU A 81 -12.98 1.20 2.84
CA GLU A 81 -13.96 1.08 1.77
C GLU A 81 -14.77 -0.20 2.01
N LYS A 82 -16.03 -0.02 2.42
CA LYS A 82 -16.93 -1.14 2.64
C LYS A 82 -17.23 -1.70 1.25
N GLN A 83 -16.84 -2.95 1.02
CA GLN A 83 -17.47 -3.76 -0.04
C GLN A 83 -18.90 -4.09 0.38
#